data_AF-A0A9P4HN15-F1
#
_entry.id   AF-A0A9P4HN15-F1
#
_cell.length_a   1.000
_cell.length_b   1.000
_cell.length_c   1.000
_cell.angle_alpha   90.00
_cell.angle_beta   90.00
_cell.angle_gamma   90.00
#
_symmetry.space_group_name_H-M   'P 1'
#
loop_
_entity.id
_entity.type
_entity.pdbx_description
1 polymer ?
#
loop_
_entity_poly.entity_id
_entity_poly.type
_entity_poly.pdbx_seq_one_letter_code
_entity_poly.pdbx_strand_id
1 'polypeptide(L)'
;GTPISDLPKTFRDAILVAKKCNIRYLWIDSLCIFQDNLEDWHVEAGHMREIYGGAACCIAVTAGENSSVGCFFDRDPQTSQPFLVEVSGSQHADDPGLPLPGTYWCSLNWISPFNAIESAPLNQRAWVAQERYLSRRVMHFANDALFWEC
;
A
#
# COMPACT_ATOMS: atom_id res chain seq x y z
N GLY A 1 -16.96 -17.67 -16.06
CA GLY A 1 -16.01 -16.79 -15.36
C GLY A 1 -14.77 -16.62 -16.21
N THR A 2 -14.16 -15.44 -16.16
CA THR A 2 -12.95 -15.10 -16.92
C THR A 2 -11.73 -15.87 -16.38
N PRO A 3 -10.85 -16.43 -17.24
CA PRO A 3 -9.60 -17.04 -16.79
C PRO A 3 -8.73 -16.07 -15.98
N ILE A 4 -8.03 -16.58 -14.96
CA ILE A 4 -7.15 -15.73 -14.12
C ILE A 4 -6.06 -15.05 -14.97
N SER A 5 -5.55 -15.72 -16.01
CA SER A 5 -4.53 -15.17 -16.93
C SER A 5 -4.96 -13.86 -17.60
N ASP A 6 -6.25 -13.69 -17.80
CA ASP A 6 -6.82 -12.60 -18.58
C ASP A 6 -7.20 -11.41 -17.68
N LEU A 7 -7.08 -11.59 -16.35
CA LEU A 7 -7.31 -10.52 -15.39
C LEU A 7 -6.13 -9.53 -15.36
N PRO A 8 -6.41 -8.25 -15.07
CA PRO A 8 -5.37 -7.26 -14.80
C PRO A 8 -4.34 -7.77 -13.79
N LYS A 9 -3.07 -7.36 -13.95
CA LYS A 9 -1.96 -7.85 -13.11
C LYS A 9 -2.23 -7.63 -11.62
N THR A 10 -2.80 -6.49 -11.24
CA THR A 10 -3.18 -6.19 -9.85
C THR A 10 -4.15 -7.22 -9.28
N PHE A 11 -5.11 -7.70 -10.07
CA PHE A 11 -6.09 -8.68 -9.60
C PHE A 11 -5.44 -10.05 -9.44
N ARG A 12 -4.56 -10.43 -10.37
CA ARG A 12 -3.77 -11.66 -10.28
C ARG A 12 -2.88 -11.67 -9.04
N ASP A 13 -2.20 -10.56 -8.78
CA ASP A 13 -1.34 -10.41 -7.60
C ASP A 13 -2.17 -10.39 -6.31
N ALA A 14 -3.32 -9.73 -6.28
CA ALA A 14 -4.24 -9.76 -5.14
C ALA A 14 -4.75 -11.18 -4.83
N ILE A 15 -5.05 -11.99 -5.86
CA ILE A 15 -5.38 -13.41 -5.71
C ILE A 15 -4.21 -14.18 -5.10
N LEU A 16 -2.98 -13.93 -5.55
CA LEU A 16 -1.78 -14.56 -5.00
C LEU A 16 -1.59 -14.20 -3.51
N VAL A 17 -1.74 -12.92 -3.18
CA VAL A 17 -1.66 -12.40 -1.79
C VAL A 17 -2.71 -13.07 -0.93
N ALA A 18 -3.98 -13.07 -1.34
CA ALA A 18 -5.08 -13.70 -0.59
C ALA A 18 -4.80 -15.19 -0.33
N LYS A 19 -4.33 -15.93 -1.35
CA LYS A 19 -3.94 -17.33 -1.21
C LYS A 19 -2.80 -17.53 -0.22
N LYS A 20 -1.77 -16.68 -0.26
CA LYS A 20 -0.63 -16.74 0.68
C LYS A 20 -1.05 -16.42 2.12
N CYS A 21 -2.06 -15.58 2.29
CA CYS A 21 -2.68 -15.27 3.59
C CYS A 21 -3.76 -16.29 4.01
N ASN A 22 -3.94 -17.39 3.27
CA ASN A 22 -4.98 -18.41 3.51
C ASN A 22 -6.42 -17.83 3.53
N ILE A 23 -6.67 -16.78 2.73
CA ILE A 23 -7.98 -16.18 2.53
C ILE A 23 -8.61 -16.77 1.26
N ARG A 24 -9.81 -17.32 1.40
CA ARG A 24 -10.54 -17.99 0.30
C ARG A 24 -11.27 -17.02 -0.63
N TYR A 25 -11.75 -15.91 -0.11
CA TYR A 25 -12.64 -14.99 -0.82
C TYR A 25 -11.97 -13.65 -1.02
N LEU A 26 -12.11 -13.10 -2.23
CA LEU A 26 -11.63 -11.78 -2.60
C LEU A 26 -12.80 -11.04 -3.25
N TRP A 27 -13.03 -9.81 -2.82
CA TRP A 27 -14.01 -8.92 -3.42
C TRP A 27 -13.27 -7.83 -4.18
N ILE A 28 -13.66 -7.61 -5.43
CA ILE A 28 -13.15 -6.55 -6.30
C ILE A 28 -14.36 -5.97 -7.02
N ASP A 29 -14.62 -4.68 -6.82
CA ASP A 29 -15.81 -3.97 -7.34
C ASP A 29 -16.11 -4.29 -8.81
N SER A 30 -15.10 -4.22 -9.68
CA SER A 30 -15.24 -4.46 -11.12
C SER A 30 -15.56 -5.91 -11.49
N LEU A 31 -15.42 -6.86 -10.55
CA LEU A 31 -15.73 -8.29 -10.74
C LEU A 31 -17.00 -8.72 -9.99
N CYS A 32 -17.33 -8.03 -8.90
CA CYS A 32 -18.41 -8.42 -7.99
C CYS A 32 -19.69 -7.59 -8.19
N ILE A 33 -19.62 -6.46 -8.90
CA ILE A 33 -20.76 -5.59 -9.21
C ILE A 33 -21.04 -5.69 -10.71
N PHE A 34 -22.31 -5.78 -11.10
CA PHE A 34 -22.71 -5.73 -12.51
C PHE A 34 -22.53 -4.30 -13.06
N GLN A 35 -21.49 -4.12 -13.88
CA GLN A 35 -21.07 -2.79 -14.37
C GLN A 35 -22.08 -2.14 -15.33
N ASP A 36 -22.96 -2.92 -15.95
CA ASP A 36 -24.00 -2.50 -16.87
C ASP A 36 -25.38 -2.33 -16.21
N ASN A 37 -25.47 -2.50 -14.89
CA ASN A 37 -26.71 -2.41 -14.12
C ASN A 37 -26.61 -1.36 -13.01
N LEU A 38 -27.26 -0.21 -13.23
CA LEU A 38 -27.29 0.89 -12.27
C LEU A 38 -27.99 0.53 -10.95
N GLU A 39 -29.03 -0.30 -10.98
CA GLU A 39 -29.75 -0.72 -9.77
C GLU A 39 -28.85 -1.59 -8.89
N ASP A 40 -28.16 -2.55 -9.51
CA ASP A 40 -27.17 -3.39 -8.82
C ASP A 40 -26.02 -2.56 -8.25
N TRP A 41 -25.53 -1.60 -9.04
CA TRP A 41 -24.50 -0.66 -8.58
C TRP A 41 -24.96 0.10 -7.34
N HIS A 42 -26.20 0.60 -7.29
CA HIS A 42 -26.72 1.31 -6.13
C HIS A 42 -26.81 0.44 -4.88
N VAL A 43 -27.26 -0.82 -5.04
CA VAL A 43 -27.34 -1.79 -3.94
C VAL A 43 -25.94 -2.10 -3.41
N GLU A 44 -25.01 -2.49 -4.28
CA GLU A 44 -23.66 -2.89 -3.89
C GLU A 44 -22.83 -1.71 -3.34
N ALA A 45 -23.00 -0.51 -3.89
CA ALA A 45 -22.41 0.71 -3.33
C ALA A 45 -22.89 0.96 -1.90
N GLY A 46 -24.16 0.65 -1.59
CA GLY A 46 -24.72 0.72 -0.23
C GLY A 46 -24.05 -0.25 0.75
N HIS A 47 -23.62 -1.42 0.27
CA HIS A 47 -22.98 -2.46 1.08
C HIS A 47 -21.47 -2.25 1.29
N MET A 48 -20.83 -1.28 0.63
CA MET A 48 -19.37 -1.09 0.71
C MET A 48 -18.86 -0.96 2.15
N ARG A 49 -19.62 -0.31 3.03
CA ARG A 49 -19.28 -0.21 4.46
C ARG A 49 -19.18 -1.57 5.14
N GLU A 50 -20.09 -2.48 4.85
CA GLU A 50 -20.13 -3.82 5.45
C GLU A 50 -19.06 -4.71 4.84
N ILE A 51 -18.81 -4.57 3.54
CA ILE A 51 -17.77 -5.30 2.82
C ILE A 51 -16.39 -4.90 3.34
N TYR A 52 -16.03 -3.61 3.30
CA TYR A 52 -14.72 -3.14 3.76
C TYR A 52 -14.56 -3.25 5.28
N GLY A 53 -15.59 -2.87 6.05
CA GLY A 53 -15.56 -2.95 7.51
C GLY A 53 -15.58 -4.38 8.06
N GLY A 54 -16.12 -5.33 7.29
CA GLY A 54 -16.16 -6.76 7.60
C GLY A 54 -15.02 -7.57 7.00
N ALA A 55 -14.24 -7.00 6.06
CA ALA A 55 -13.12 -7.67 5.43
C ALA A 55 -12.03 -8.03 6.46
N ALA A 56 -11.37 -9.16 6.25
CA ALA A 56 -10.20 -9.53 7.05
C ALA A 56 -9.05 -8.53 6.87
N CYS A 57 -8.86 -8.05 5.65
CA CYS A 57 -7.88 -7.04 5.25
C CYS A 57 -8.27 -6.47 3.88
N CYS A 58 -8.07 -5.17 3.69
CA CYS A 58 -8.06 -4.55 2.37
C CYS A 58 -6.64 -4.61 1.77
N ILE A 59 -6.53 -4.97 0.49
CA ILE A 59 -5.27 -4.94 -0.26
C ILE A 59 -5.26 -3.66 -1.10
N ALA A 60 -4.39 -2.71 -0.75
CA ALA A 60 -4.29 -1.43 -1.45
C ALA A 60 -2.98 -1.38 -2.25
N VAL A 61 -3.06 -1.43 -3.58
CA VAL A 61 -1.91 -1.16 -4.47
C VAL A 61 -1.66 0.35 -4.52
N THR A 62 -1.10 0.87 -3.44
CA THR A 62 -1.05 2.28 -3.10
C THR A 62 -0.21 3.07 -4.09
N ALA A 63 0.91 2.50 -4.52
CA ALA A 63 1.77 3.09 -5.57
C ALA A 63 1.26 2.85 -6.99
N GLY A 64 0.19 2.07 -7.18
CA GLY A 64 -0.34 1.75 -8.50
C GLY A 64 -1.27 2.85 -9.02
N GLU A 65 -1.02 3.32 -10.24
CA GLU A 65 -1.90 4.26 -10.93
C GLU A 65 -3.17 3.59 -11.48
N ASN A 66 -3.09 2.30 -11.80
CA ASN A 66 -4.19 1.54 -12.40
C ASN A 66 -4.02 0.03 -12.16
N SER A 67 -5.00 -0.77 -12.60
CA SER A 67 -5.05 -2.22 -12.36
C SER A 67 -3.99 -3.04 -13.12
N SER A 68 -3.23 -2.45 -14.04
CA SER A 68 -2.19 -3.15 -14.81
C SER A 68 -0.82 -3.24 -14.12
N VAL A 69 -0.59 -2.44 -13.06
CA VAL A 69 0.74 -2.30 -12.42
C VAL A 69 1.15 -3.54 -11.62
N GLY A 70 0.22 -4.14 -10.87
CA GLY A 70 0.52 -5.25 -9.96
C GLY A 70 0.86 -4.79 -8.54
N CYS A 71 0.92 -5.73 -7.60
CA CYS A 71 1.22 -5.44 -6.19
C CYS A 71 2.72 -5.38 -5.89
N PHE A 72 3.54 -6.11 -6.65
CA PHE A 72 4.95 -6.30 -6.34
C PHE A 72 5.82 -5.33 -7.13
N PHE A 73 6.46 -4.40 -6.40
CA PHE A 73 7.38 -3.40 -6.94
C PHE A 73 8.83 -3.86 -6.71
N ASP A 74 9.68 -3.63 -7.70
CA ASP A 74 11.12 -3.87 -7.57
C ASP A 74 11.71 -2.84 -6.60
N ARG A 75 12.51 -3.32 -5.66
CA ARG A 75 13.15 -2.49 -4.63
C ARG A 75 14.61 -2.89 -4.51
N ASP A 76 15.48 -1.90 -4.41
CA ASP A 76 16.86 -2.13 -4.05
C ASP A 76 16.98 -2.37 -2.54
N PRO A 77 17.41 -3.56 -2.09
CA PRO A 77 17.59 -3.83 -0.67
C PRO A 77 18.60 -2.87 -0.02
N GLN A 78 19.57 -2.35 -0.78
CA GLN A 78 20.61 -1.45 -0.25
C GLN A 78 20.05 -0.08 0.14
N THR A 79 18.97 0.37 -0.48
CA THR A 79 18.32 1.65 -0.12
C THR A 79 17.38 1.53 1.08
N SER A 80 17.00 0.30 1.44
CA SER A 80 16.07 0.01 2.53
C SER A 80 16.77 -0.48 3.81
N GLN A 81 18.06 -0.83 3.73
CA GLN A 81 18.83 -1.31 4.88
C GLN A 81 19.52 -0.16 5.60
N PRO A 82 19.41 -0.08 6.94
CA PRO A 82 20.26 0.79 7.72
C PRO A 82 21.74 0.44 7.51
N PHE A 83 22.60 1.45 7.50
CA PHE A 83 24.05 1.31 7.39
C PHE A 83 24.74 2.14 8.47
N LEU A 84 25.97 1.77 8.80
CA LEU A 84 26.77 2.47 9.80
C LEU A 84 27.57 3.60 9.16
N VAL A 85 27.52 4.77 9.78
CA VAL A 85 28.33 5.94 9.44
C VAL A 85 29.16 6.32 10.66
N GLU A 86 30.48 6.37 10.48
CA GLU A 86 31.39 6.95 11.46
C GLU A 86 31.56 8.44 11.22
N VAL A 87 31.14 9.23 12.20
CA VAL A 87 31.34 10.68 12.21
C VAL A 87 32.58 10.97 13.04
N SER A 88 33.65 11.41 12.36
CA SER A 88 34.90 11.83 12.99
C SER A 88 35.00 13.35 13.07
N GLY A 89 35.40 13.91 14.21
CA GLY A 89 35.57 15.35 14.40
C GLY A 89 35.71 15.78 15.86
N SER A 90 36.01 17.06 16.10
CA SER A 90 35.84 17.71 17.41
C SER A 90 34.43 18.27 17.54
N GLN A 91 33.88 18.35 18.77
CA GLN A 91 32.57 18.97 19.02
C GLN A 91 32.44 20.28 18.23
N HIS A 92 31.48 20.36 17.32
CA HIS A 92 31.14 21.61 16.65
C HIS A 92 30.43 22.50 17.69
N ALA A 93 31.22 23.16 18.53
CA ALA A 93 30.72 24.05 19.57
C ALA A 93 29.84 25.19 19.02
N ASP A 94 29.95 25.47 17.72
CA ASP A 94 29.31 26.59 17.04
C ASP A 94 28.13 26.21 16.14
N ASP A 95 27.80 24.91 15.97
CA ASP A 95 26.65 24.48 15.16
C ASP A 95 25.84 23.36 15.85
N PRO A 96 24.70 23.70 16.50
CA PRO A 96 23.86 22.72 17.19
C PRO A 96 23.14 21.74 16.24
N GLY A 97 23.23 21.92 14.91
CA GLY A 97 22.59 21.05 13.92
C GLY A 97 23.41 19.82 13.52
N LEU A 98 24.69 19.76 13.88
CA LEU A 98 25.58 18.67 13.45
C LEU A 98 25.65 17.53 14.49
N PRO A 99 25.68 16.26 14.05
CA PRO A 99 25.84 15.12 14.95
C PRO A 99 27.21 15.16 15.64
N LEU A 100 27.23 14.77 16.92
CA LEU A 100 28.47 14.61 17.68
C LEU A 100 29.36 13.50 17.07
N PRO A 101 30.65 13.46 17.40
CA PRO A 101 31.51 12.35 17.00
C PRO A 101 30.98 11.03 17.54
N GLY A 102 30.91 10.00 16.69
CA GLY A 102 30.37 8.71 17.06
C GLY A 102 29.96 7.84 15.87
N THR A 103 29.43 6.67 16.18
CA THR A 103 28.92 5.71 15.20
C THR A 103 27.39 5.80 15.16
N TYR A 104 26.84 6.05 13.98
CA TYR A 104 25.42 6.24 13.76
C TYR A 104 24.86 5.17 12.82
N TRP A 105 23.66 4.67 13.13
CA TRP A 105 22.84 3.97 12.15
C TRP A 105 22.08 5.00 11.32
N CYS A 106 22.38 5.01 10.03
CA CYS A 106 21.73 5.88 9.05
C CYS A 106 20.87 5.03 8.12
N SER A 107 19.78 5.61 7.62
CA SER A 107 18.99 5.05 6.52
C SER A 107 18.89 6.14 5.45
N LEU A 108 19.10 5.78 4.18
CA LEU A 108 18.90 6.70 3.06
C LEU A 108 17.43 7.09 2.92
N ASN A 109 16.55 6.16 3.28
CA ASN A 109 15.12 6.32 3.16
C ASN A 109 14.50 6.34 4.55
N TRP A 110 14.33 7.55 5.11
CA TRP A 110 13.33 7.73 6.15
C TRP A 110 11.96 7.72 5.45
N ILE A 111 11.43 6.52 5.23
CA ILE A 111 10.17 6.37 4.52
C ILE A 111 9.05 6.87 5.43
N SER A 112 8.66 8.12 5.24
CA SER A 112 7.48 8.68 5.89
C SER A 112 6.25 7.93 5.37
N PRO A 113 5.52 7.18 6.22
CA PRO A 113 4.30 6.50 5.80
C PRO A 113 3.28 7.50 5.24
N PHE A 114 3.28 8.73 5.76
CA PHE A 114 2.44 9.83 5.28
C PHE A 114 2.71 10.14 3.80
N ASN A 115 3.97 10.33 3.40
CA ASN A 115 4.30 10.59 2.00
C ASN A 115 4.07 9.36 1.12
N ALA A 116 4.44 8.17 1.61
CA ALA A 116 4.33 6.94 0.84
C ALA A 116 2.88 6.48 0.62
N ILE A 117 1.95 6.90 1.48
CA ILE A 117 0.53 6.53 1.41
C ILE A 117 -0.32 7.72 0.98
N GLU A 118 -0.34 8.83 1.71
CA GLU A 118 -1.32 9.91 1.48
C GLU A 118 -1.15 10.60 0.12
N SER A 119 0.08 10.87 -0.31
CA SER A 119 0.33 11.46 -1.63
C SER A 119 0.35 10.45 -2.78
N ALA A 120 0.17 9.16 -2.50
CA ALA A 120 0.31 8.11 -3.50
C ALA A 120 -0.83 8.10 -4.53
N PRO A 121 -0.58 7.62 -5.77
CA PRO A 121 -1.54 7.67 -6.87
C PRO A 121 -2.92 7.10 -6.52
N LEU A 122 -2.98 5.99 -5.78
CA LEU A 122 -4.25 5.36 -5.41
C LEU A 122 -5.13 6.31 -4.58
N ASN A 123 -4.56 7.01 -3.61
CA ASN A 123 -5.30 7.87 -2.69
C ASN A 123 -5.74 9.21 -3.30
N GLN A 124 -5.31 9.52 -4.54
CA GLN A 124 -5.82 10.67 -5.29
C GLN A 124 -7.19 10.40 -5.92
N ARG A 125 -7.68 9.15 -5.88
CA ARG A 125 -8.97 8.75 -6.45
C ARG A 125 -10.05 8.86 -5.38
N ALA A 126 -11.09 9.66 -5.65
CA ALA A 126 -12.18 9.90 -4.70
C ALA A 126 -12.82 8.61 -4.15
N TRP A 127 -12.98 7.60 -5.00
CA TRP A 127 -13.56 6.31 -4.62
C TRP A 127 -12.76 5.54 -3.56
N VAL A 128 -11.44 5.69 -3.56
CA VAL A 128 -10.51 4.97 -2.67
C VAL A 128 -10.66 5.40 -1.20
N ALA A 129 -11.16 6.61 -0.94
CA ALA A 129 -11.40 7.08 0.41
C ALA A 129 -12.33 6.12 1.18
N GLN A 130 -13.38 5.61 0.52
CA GLN A 130 -14.28 4.63 1.15
C GLN A 130 -13.54 3.32 1.43
N GLU A 131 -12.72 2.85 0.49
CA GLU A 131 -11.97 1.60 0.63
C GLU A 131 -10.99 1.65 1.81
N ARG A 132 -10.25 2.76 1.96
CA ARG A 132 -9.28 2.93 3.05
C ARG A 132 -9.97 3.15 4.40
N TYR A 133 -10.86 4.14 4.50
CA TYR A 133 -11.39 4.57 5.79
C TYR A 133 -12.49 3.66 6.35
N LEU A 134 -13.16 2.86 5.52
CA LEU A 134 -14.13 1.86 6.00
C LEU A 134 -13.46 0.55 6.39
N SER A 135 -12.25 0.28 5.88
CA SER A 135 -11.48 -0.91 6.21
C SER A 135 -10.87 -0.78 7.60
N ARG A 136 -11.00 -1.84 8.41
CA ARG A 136 -10.33 -1.92 9.72
C ARG A 136 -8.84 -2.19 9.63
N ARG A 137 -8.40 -2.73 8.50
CA ARG A 137 -7.03 -3.17 8.24
C ARG A 137 -6.72 -2.97 6.78
N VAL A 138 -5.67 -2.23 6.47
CA VAL A 138 -5.22 -2.01 5.09
C VAL A 138 -3.77 -2.40 4.96
N MET A 139 -3.49 -3.27 3.99
CA MET A 139 -2.14 -3.62 3.58
C MET A 139 -1.79 -2.82 2.33
N HIS A 140 -0.95 -1.81 2.51
CA HIS A 140 -0.51 -0.91 1.46
C HIS A 140 0.73 -1.46 0.76
N PHE A 141 0.60 -1.75 -0.53
CA PHE A 141 1.71 -1.98 -1.45
C PHE A 141 2.15 -0.64 -2.04
N ALA A 142 3.08 0.02 -1.36
CA ALA A 142 3.70 1.27 -1.82
C ALA A 142 4.99 0.98 -2.62
N ASN A 143 5.63 2.01 -3.18
CA ASN A 143 6.87 1.86 -3.94
C ASN A 143 8.00 1.35 -3.05
N ASP A 144 8.20 1.99 -1.89
CA ASP A 144 9.39 1.77 -1.06
C ASP A 144 9.20 0.65 -0.03
N ALA A 145 7.99 0.47 0.49
CA ALA A 145 7.71 -0.46 1.59
C ALA A 145 6.30 -1.08 1.52
N LEU A 146 6.09 -2.10 2.34
CA LEU A 146 4.74 -2.54 2.71
C LEU A 146 4.35 -1.83 3.99
N PHE A 147 3.16 -1.24 4.02
CA PHE A 147 2.62 -0.64 5.24
C PHE A 147 1.36 -1.37 5.69
N TRP A 148 1.15 -1.35 6.99
CA TRP A 148 0.00 -1.92 7.65
C TRP A 148 -0.70 -0.83 8.45
N GLU A 149 -1.94 -0.53 8.08
CA GLU A 149 -2.78 0.48 8.72
C GLU A 149 -3.91 -0.21 9.51
N CYS A 150 -4.15 0.21 10.76
CA CYS A 150 -5.14 -0.33 11.71
C CYS A 150 -5.72 0.75 12.60
#